data_AF-A0A7J3FR81-F1
#
_entry.id   AF-A0A7J3FR81-F1
#
_cell.length_a   1.000
_cell.length_b   1.000
_cell.length_c   1.000
_cell.angle_alpha   90.00
_cell.angle_beta   90.00
_cell.angle_gamma   90.00
#
_symmetry.space_group_name_H-M   'P 1'
#
loop_
_entity.id
_entity.type
_entity.pdbx_description
1 polymer ?
#
loop_
_entity_poly.entity_id
_entity_poly.type
_entity_poly.pdbx_seq_one_letter_code
_entity_poly.pdbx_strand_id
1 'polypeptide(L)'
;MGTQLPIEAEMFPLPEEIYVVIGEWAPHSLASRKRASHLLIFHPPAKRLPEDMEKIFILCEKPDAAAKIASALGRARRGEKRGVPYYELELDGKRAVVVPSLGHLFTLKSTRPLKDYPVFEVEWVPSYRVDRRASRTKVFLETIRELAQGSSEYVVATDFDVEGSVIGWTVLKFLCGEEAVKRAKRMKFSTLTAGELREAYRNLLPRLDFEQVDAGIARHVLDWYWGLNVSKALSCSVQRVPGSAAMLSAGSLQTPT
;
A
#
# COMPACT_ATOMS: atom_id res chain seq x y z
N MET A 1 -20.62 -17.21 60.30
CA MET A 1 -20.29 -15.92 59.65
C MET A 1 -18.78 -15.87 59.47
N GLY A 2 -18.29 -16.27 58.30
CA GLY A 2 -16.88 -16.15 57.94
C GLY A 2 -16.78 -15.19 56.76
N THR A 3 -16.31 -13.98 57.02
CA THR A 3 -16.05 -12.95 56.02
C THR A 3 -14.77 -13.29 55.27
N GLN A 4 -14.88 -13.64 53.98
CA GLN A 4 -13.74 -13.66 53.06
C GLN A 4 -13.32 -12.20 52.78
N LEU A 5 -12.06 -11.87 53.07
CA LEU A 5 -11.43 -10.65 52.58
C LEU A 5 -11.14 -10.81 51.07
N PRO A 6 -11.39 -9.79 50.24
CA PRO A 6 -10.95 -9.82 48.85
C PRO A 6 -9.42 -9.68 48.81
N ILE A 7 -8.76 -10.57 48.07
CA ILE A 7 -7.33 -10.48 47.77
C ILE A 7 -7.17 -9.34 46.76
N GLU A 8 -6.50 -8.26 47.16
CA GLU A 8 -6.16 -7.14 46.29
C GLU A 8 -5.15 -7.60 45.23
N ALA A 9 -5.42 -7.30 43.96
CA ALA A 9 -4.47 -7.54 42.87
C ALA A 9 -3.29 -6.57 43.01
N GLU A 10 -2.13 -7.07 43.42
CA GLU A 10 -0.91 -6.26 43.53
C GLU A 10 -0.37 -5.90 42.14
N MET A 11 -0.35 -4.60 41.85
CA MET A 11 0.33 -4.04 40.68
C MET A 11 1.80 -3.81 41.00
N PHE A 12 2.70 -4.62 40.43
CA PHE A 12 4.14 -4.38 40.52
C PHE A 12 4.58 -3.39 39.42
N PRO A 13 5.17 -2.23 39.76
CA PRO A 13 5.69 -1.30 38.76
C PRO A 13 7.01 -1.83 38.17
N LEU A 14 6.99 -2.16 36.88
CA LEU A 14 8.17 -2.30 36.02
C LEU A 14 8.27 -1.08 35.09
N PRO A 15 9.41 -0.82 34.42
CA PRO A 15 9.65 0.42 33.67
C PRO A 15 8.50 0.75 32.70
N GLU A 16 7.88 1.91 32.94
CA GLU A 16 6.77 2.65 32.31
C GLU A 16 5.67 1.98 31.44
N GLU A 17 5.72 0.74 30.95
CA GLU A 17 4.67 0.24 30.02
C GLU A 17 4.37 -1.27 30.05
N ILE A 18 4.55 -1.96 31.18
CA ILE A 18 4.10 -3.35 31.33
C ILE A 18 3.27 -3.50 32.61
N TYR A 19 1.98 -3.80 32.45
CA TYR A 19 1.14 -4.24 33.56
C TYR A 19 1.07 -5.75 33.57
N VAL A 20 1.52 -6.35 34.67
CA VAL A 20 1.30 -7.75 34.96
C VAL A 20 0.06 -7.86 35.82
N VAL A 21 -1.00 -8.48 35.29
CA VAL A 21 -2.18 -8.83 36.10
C VAL A 21 -2.03 -10.27 36.54
N ILE A 22 -1.83 -10.46 37.84
CA ILE A 22 -1.84 -11.78 38.48
C ILE A 22 -3.24 -11.96 39.07
N GLY A 23 -4.11 -12.71 38.39
CA GLY A 23 -5.47 -12.96 38.86
C GLY A 23 -5.77 -14.46 38.92
N GLU A 24 -6.37 -14.91 40.02
CA GLU A 24 -6.97 -16.25 40.09
C GLU A 24 -8.35 -16.24 39.42
N TRP A 25 -8.54 -17.09 38.41
CA TRP A 25 -9.86 -17.34 37.82
C TRP A 25 -10.51 -18.50 38.58
N ALA A 26 -11.55 -18.22 39.39
CA ALA A 26 -12.34 -19.25 40.04
C ALA A 26 -13.59 -19.56 39.19
N PRO A 27 -13.67 -20.71 38.50
CA PRO A 27 -14.92 -21.14 37.90
C PRO A 27 -15.92 -21.53 39.00
N HIS A 28 -17.16 -21.06 38.87
CA HIS A 28 -18.30 -21.59 39.60
C HIS A 28 -18.62 -23.03 39.15
N SER A 29 -17.82 -24.01 39.60
CA SER A 29 -18.22 -25.40 39.79
C SER A 29 -17.04 -26.22 40.30
N LEU A 30 -17.22 -26.86 41.45
CA LEU A 30 -16.27 -27.76 42.09
C LEU A 30 -16.00 -29.00 41.23
N ALA A 31 -14.81 -29.09 40.64
CA ALA A 31 -14.07 -30.34 40.46
C ALA A 31 -12.65 -30.06 39.95
N SER A 32 -11.65 -30.35 40.79
CA SER A 32 -10.28 -30.75 40.45
C SER A 32 -9.67 -30.16 39.16
N ARG A 33 -8.73 -29.21 39.30
CA ARG A 33 -7.57 -29.07 38.39
C ARG A 33 -6.51 -28.10 38.94
N LYS A 34 -5.26 -28.41 38.60
CA LYS A 34 -4.02 -27.70 38.96
C LYS A 34 -4.15 -26.20 38.75
N ARG A 35 -3.73 -25.42 39.76
CA ARG A 35 -3.60 -23.96 39.69
C ARG A 35 -2.54 -23.61 38.65
N ALA A 36 -2.95 -22.89 37.60
CA ALA A 36 -2.03 -22.30 36.63
C ALA A 36 -2.21 -20.78 36.68
N SER A 37 -1.26 -20.10 37.30
CA SER A 37 -1.12 -18.65 37.22
C SER A 37 -0.80 -18.27 35.77
N HIS A 38 -1.78 -17.73 35.05
CA HIS A 38 -1.56 -17.19 33.72
C HIS A 38 -1.06 -15.76 33.83
N LEU A 39 0.16 -15.52 33.35
CA LEU A 39 0.72 -14.20 33.20
C LEU A 39 0.08 -13.53 31.97
N LEU A 40 -0.86 -12.62 32.18
CA LEU A 40 -1.40 -11.77 31.11
C LEU A 40 -0.55 -10.51 31.00
N ILE A 41 0.23 -10.41 29.92
CA ILE A 41 1.02 -9.21 29.59
C ILE A 41 0.13 -8.26 28.79
N PHE A 42 -0.36 -7.22 29.42
CA PHE A 42 -1.15 -6.18 28.76
C PHE A 42 -0.22 -5.16 28.09
N HIS A 43 -0.24 -5.11 26.76
CA HIS A 43 0.43 -4.05 26.00
C HIS A 43 -0.60 -2.95 25.72
N PRO A 44 -0.42 -1.72 26.25
CA PRO A 44 -1.35 -0.64 25.96
C PRO A 44 -1.39 -0.36 24.45
N PRO A 45 -2.56 -0.02 23.88
CA PRO A 45 -2.65 0.35 22.47
C PRO A 45 -1.76 1.57 22.22
N ALA A 46 -1.06 1.58 21.08
CA ALA A 46 -0.23 2.71 20.68
C ALA A 46 -1.05 4.02 20.71
N LYS A 47 -0.52 5.06 21.35
CA LYS A 47 -1.16 6.37 21.50
C LYS A 47 -1.41 6.99 20.12
N ARG A 48 -2.50 7.77 19.98
CA ARG A 48 -2.75 8.57 18.77
C ARG A 48 -1.76 9.72 18.73
N LEU A 49 -1.07 9.90 17.60
CA LEU A 49 -0.09 10.96 17.41
C LEU A 49 -0.77 12.32 17.15
N PRO A 50 -0.17 13.45 17.58
CA PRO A 50 -0.71 14.79 17.33
C PRO A 50 -0.89 15.09 15.84
N GLU A 51 -1.91 15.88 15.48
CA GLU A 51 -2.23 16.23 14.09
C GLU A 51 -1.35 17.34 13.51
N ASP A 52 -0.77 18.18 14.37
CA ASP A 52 0.12 19.31 14.05
C ASP A 52 1.57 18.88 13.79
N MET A 53 1.91 17.62 14.10
CA MET A 53 3.22 17.05 13.84
C MET A 53 3.47 16.95 12.33
N GLU A 54 4.69 17.28 11.90
CA GLU A 54 5.11 17.06 10.52
C GLU A 54 4.84 15.62 10.08
N LYS A 55 4.43 15.45 8.82
CA LYS A 55 3.94 14.18 8.32
C LYS A 55 4.81 13.61 7.20
N ILE A 56 5.26 12.38 7.40
CA ILE A 56 5.92 11.54 6.39
C ILE A 56 4.88 10.62 5.78
N PHE A 57 4.73 10.63 4.46
CA PHE A 57 3.88 9.69 3.74
C PHE A 57 4.72 8.60 3.08
N ILE A 58 4.46 7.34 3.44
CA ILE A 58 5.16 6.17 2.93
C ILE A 58 4.18 5.32 2.12
N LEU A 59 4.45 5.18 0.81
CA LEU A 59 3.64 4.37 -0.10
C LEU A 59 4.33 3.04 -0.37
N CYS A 60 3.62 1.92 -0.22
CA CYS A 60 4.09 0.60 -0.64
C CYS A 60 3.06 -0.08 -1.54
N GLU A 61 3.39 -1.26 -2.09
CA GLU A 61 2.49 -1.92 -3.03
C GLU A 61 1.43 -2.79 -2.35
N LYS A 62 1.86 -3.65 -1.42
CA LYS A 62 1.03 -4.72 -0.82
C LYS A 62 0.70 -4.45 0.65
N PRO A 63 -0.45 -4.92 1.18
CA PRO A 63 -0.81 -4.70 2.58
C PRO A 63 0.18 -5.35 3.56
N ASP A 64 0.69 -6.53 3.22
CA ASP A 64 1.69 -7.23 4.02
C ASP A 64 3.02 -6.47 4.08
N ALA A 65 3.39 -5.81 2.97
CA ALA A 65 4.55 -4.93 2.94
C ALA A 65 4.33 -3.72 3.85
N ALA A 66 3.15 -3.09 3.82
CA ALA A 66 2.81 -1.97 4.70
C ALA A 66 2.97 -2.35 6.19
N ALA A 67 2.46 -3.52 6.57
CA ALA A 67 2.55 -4.02 7.93
C ALA A 67 4.00 -4.26 8.38
N LYS A 68 4.82 -4.89 7.51
CA LYS A 68 6.23 -5.19 7.79
C LYS A 68 7.09 -3.94 7.83
N ILE A 69 6.89 -3.01 6.89
CA ILE A 69 7.58 -1.70 6.89
C ILE A 69 7.26 -0.96 8.18
N ALA A 70 5.98 -0.78 8.51
CA ALA A 70 5.58 -0.05 9.71
C ALA A 70 6.14 -0.69 11.00
N SER A 71 6.07 -2.02 11.12
CA SER A 71 6.59 -2.74 12.30
C SER A 71 8.13 -2.74 12.38
N ALA A 72 8.82 -2.69 11.24
CA ALA A 72 10.28 -2.61 11.22
C ALA A 72 10.77 -1.23 11.65
N LEU A 73 10.09 -0.17 11.21
CA LEU A 73 10.49 1.22 11.45
C LEU A 73 10.12 1.72 12.85
N GLY A 74 9.10 1.16 13.50
CA GLY A 74 8.74 1.55 14.87
C GLY A 74 7.50 0.86 15.42
N ARG A 75 6.98 1.38 16.55
CA ARG A 75 5.73 0.91 17.14
C ARG A 75 4.54 1.46 16.36
N ALA A 76 4.07 0.66 15.41
CA ALA A 76 2.98 1.06 14.53
C ALA A 76 1.58 0.79 15.11
N ARG A 77 0.68 1.76 14.94
CA ARG A 77 -0.76 1.64 15.14
C ARG A 77 -1.43 1.36 13.79
N ARG A 78 -2.17 0.25 13.69
CA ARG A 78 -2.99 -0.03 12.51
C ARG A 78 -4.25 0.82 12.54
N GLY A 79 -4.55 1.46 11.41
CA GLY A 79 -5.81 2.14 11.12
C GLY A 79 -6.49 1.56 9.89
N GLU A 80 -7.74 1.94 9.69
CA GLU A 80 -8.49 1.62 8.48
C GLU A 80 -9.30 2.84 8.05
N LYS A 81 -9.31 3.12 6.75
CA LYS A 81 -10.08 4.23 6.17
C LYS A 81 -10.74 3.78 4.88
N ARG A 82 -12.08 3.82 4.85
CA ARG A 82 -12.89 3.29 3.73
C ARG A 82 -12.54 1.83 3.38
N GLY A 83 -12.21 0.99 4.37
CA GLY A 83 -11.78 -0.40 4.13
C GLY A 83 -10.33 -0.56 3.63
N VAL A 84 -9.56 0.53 3.56
CA VAL A 84 -8.13 0.51 3.22
C VAL A 84 -7.31 0.52 4.51
N PRO A 85 -6.48 -0.50 4.76
CA PRO A 85 -5.61 -0.53 5.93
C PRO A 85 -4.45 0.47 5.74
N TYR A 86 -4.06 1.13 6.82
CA TYR A 86 -2.88 1.97 6.87
C TYR A 86 -2.24 1.87 8.26
N TYR A 87 -1.01 2.35 8.39
CA TYR A 87 -0.26 2.28 9.65
C TYR A 87 0.27 3.66 10.02
N GLU A 88 0.14 4.02 11.28
CA GLU A 88 0.68 5.25 11.85
C GLU A 88 1.79 4.90 12.83
N LEU A 89 2.91 5.58 12.75
CA LEU A 89 4.03 5.43 13.68
C LEU A 89 4.73 6.77 13.84
N GLU A 90 5.43 6.92 14.97
CA GLU A 90 6.39 8.00 15.14
C GLU A 90 7.70 7.57 14.49
N LEU A 91 8.27 8.42 13.65
CA LEU A 91 9.50 8.16 12.92
C LEU A 91 10.26 9.48 12.78
N ASP A 92 11.49 9.54 13.29
CA ASP A 92 12.34 10.73 13.28
C ASP A 92 11.68 11.98 13.91
N GLY A 93 10.87 11.79 14.97
CA GLY A 93 10.10 12.86 15.62
C GLY A 93 8.92 13.39 14.79
N LYS A 94 8.59 12.71 13.69
CA LYS A 94 7.48 13.02 12.78
C LYS A 94 6.43 11.93 12.81
N ARG A 95 5.21 12.26 12.37
CA ARG A 95 4.14 11.29 12.18
C ARG A 95 4.31 10.64 10.80
N ALA A 96 4.66 9.37 10.77
CA ALA A 96 4.69 8.60 9.53
C ALA A 96 3.36 7.87 9.30
N VAL A 97 2.90 7.87 8.05
CA VAL A 97 1.72 7.13 7.58
C VAL A 97 2.14 6.19 6.46
N VAL A 98 2.01 4.88 6.68
CA VAL A 98 2.31 3.84 5.69
C VAL A 98 1.02 3.31 5.07
N VAL A 99 0.90 3.35 3.75
CA VAL A 99 -0.30 2.90 3.03
C VAL A 99 0.05 2.05 1.81
N PRO A 100 -0.69 0.94 1.54
CA PRO A 100 -0.54 0.16 0.32
C PRO A 100 -1.35 0.71 -0.86
N SER A 101 -0.83 0.58 -2.09
CA SER A 101 -1.53 0.93 -3.33
C SER A 101 -2.40 -0.18 -3.89
N LEU A 102 -2.16 -1.46 -3.53
CA LEU A 102 -2.71 -2.65 -4.20
C LEU A 102 -2.40 -2.71 -5.71
N GLY A 103 -1.14 -2.48 -6.07
CA GLY A 103 -0.69 -2.51 -7.45
C GLY A 103 -0.99 -1.21 -8.20
N HIS A 104 -1.27 -1.31 -9.50
CA HIS A 104 -1.53 -0.18 -10.39
C HIS A 104 -2.90 0.47 -10.14
N LEU A 105 -2.87 1.75 -9.74
CA LEU A 105 -4.07 2.57 -9.57
C LEU A 105 -4.39 3.44 -10.79
N PHE A 106 -3.45 3.53 -11.72
CA PHE A 106 -3.54 4.27 -12.97
C PHE A 106 -3.26 3.32 -14.15
N THR A 107 -3.84 3.63 -15.31
CA THR A 107 -3.62 2.89 -16.55
C THR A 107 -3.66 3.85 -17.74
N LEU A 108 -3.24 3.37 -18.90
CA LEU A 108 -3.26 4.13 -20.15
C LEU A 108 -4.63 4.05 -20.83
N LYS A 109 -5.10 5.18 -21.35
CA LYS A 109 -6.32 5.31 -22.13
C LYS A 109 -6.05 6.16 -23.37
N SER A 110 -6.70 5.80 -24.48
CA SER A 110 -6.75 6.63 -25.67
C SER A 110 -7.44 7.96 -25.38
N THR A 111 -6.84 9.07 -25.80
CA THR A 111 -7.46 10.40 -25.72
C THR A 111 -8.54 10.59 -26.79
N ARG A 112 -8.50 9.81 -27.88
CA ARG A 112 -9.49 9.82 -28.96
C ARG A 112 -10.37 8.56 -29.01
N PRO A 113 -11.57 8.61 -29.62
CA PRO A 113 -12.39 7.43 -29.84
C PRO A 113 -11.69 6.35 -30.69
N LEU A 114 -11.92 5.08 -30.35
CA LEU A 114 -11.32 3.90 -31.01
C LEU A 114 -12.02 3.48 -32.31
N LYS A 115 -12.39 4.47 -33.14
CA LYS A 115 -13.02 4.23 -34.45
C LYS A 115 -12.00 3.67 -35.44
N ASP A 116 -10.86 4.36 -35.57
CA ASP A 116 -9.80 4.03 -36.53
C ASP A 116 -8.47 3.69 -35.83
N TYR A 117 -7.64 2.90 -36.51
CA TYR A 117 -6.28 2.51 -36.10
C TYR A 117 -5.26 2.95 -37.18
N PRO A 118 -3.99 3.20 -36.83
CA PRO A 118 -3.37 3.07 -35.51
C PRO A 118 -3.63 4.27 -34.58
N VAL A 119 -3.72 4.01 -33.27
CA VAL A 119 -3.85 5.00 -32.20
C VAL A 119 -2.53 5.12 -31.45
N PHE A 120 -2.03 6.35 -31.32
CA PHE A 120 -0.81 6.66 -30.57
C PHE A 120 -1.02 7.73 -29.48
N GLU A 121 -2.16 8.40 -29.46
CA GLU A 121 -2.45 9.41 -28.43
C GLU A 121 -3.02 8.75 -27.17
N VAL A 122 -2.20 8.69 -26.11
CA VAL A 122 -2.56 8.08 -24.82
C VAL A 122 -2.30 9.00 -23.66
N GLU A 123 -3.10 8.85 -22.61
CA GLU A 123 -2.91 9.51 -21.33
C GLU A 123 -3.08 8.51 -20.17
N TRP A 124 -2.39 8.79 -19.07
CA TRP A 124 -2.61 8.06 -17.82
C TRP A 124 -3.88 8.55 -17.14
N VAL A 125 -4.77 7.62 -16.79
CA VAL A 125 -6.01 7.90 -16.08
C VAL A 125 -6.19 6.95 -14.92
N PRO A 126 -6.94 7.34 -13.88
CA PRO A 126 -7.38 6.41 -12.84
C PRO A 126 -8.05 5.17 -13.45
N SER A 127 -7.64 3.96 -13.04
CA SER A 127 -8.10 2.72 -13.70
C SER A 127 -9.62 2.53 -13.64
N TYR A 128 -10.29 3.05 -12.60
CA TYR A 128 -11.75 3.02 -12.48
C TYR A 128 -12.49 3.83 -13.56
N ARG A 129 -11.81 4.73 -14.27
CA ARG A 129 -12.38 5.47 -15.41
C ARG A 129 -12.37 4.65 -16.71
N VAL A 130 -11.58 3.58 -16.77
CA VAL A 130 -11.48 2.65 -17.91
C VAL A 130 -12.29 1.40 -17.64
N ASP A 131 -12.12 0.79 -16.46
CA ASP A 131 -12.87 -0.39 -16.04
C ASP A 131 -13.78 -0.08 -14.85
N ARG A 132 -15.10 -0.18 -15.05
CA ARG A 132 -16.11 0.02 -13.99
C ARG A 132 -16.00 -1.03 -12.87
N ARG A 133 -15.39 -2.19 -13.14
CA ARG A 133 -15.14 -3.25 -12.13
C ARG A 133 -14.04 -2.86 -11.15
N ALA A 134 -13.22 -1.85 -11.47
CA ALA A 134 -12.18 -1.32 -10.60
C ALA A 134 -12.73 -0.31 -9.55
N SER A 135 -13.93 -0.54 -9.02
CA SER A 135 -14.54 0.32 -7.98
C SER A 135 -13.66 0.41 -6.72
N ARG A 136 -12.96 -0.67 -6.38
CA ARG A 136 -11.98 -0.71 -5.28
C ARG A 136 -10.82 0.27 -5.51
N THR A 137 -10.36 0.43 -6.75
CA THR A 137 -9.29 1.40 -7.10
C THR A 137 -9.70 2.82 -6.73
N LYS A 138 -10.97 3.20 -6.95
CA LYS A 138 -11.46 4.54 -6.58
C LYS A 138 -11.33 4.78 -5.07
N VAL A 139 -11.71 3.79 -4.27
CA VAL A 139 -11.60 3.84 -2.80
C VAL A 139 -10.14 4.02 -2.36
N PHE A 140 -9.21 3.26 -2.96
CA PHE A 140 -7.78 3.39 -2.68
C PHE A 140 -7.23 4.77 -3.06
N LEU A 141 -7.57 5.29 -4.24
CA LEU A 141 -7.13 6.61 -4.69
C LEU A 141 -7.62 7.73 -3.76
N GLU A 142 -8.89 7.68 -3.35
CA GLU A 142 -9.46 8.66 -2.43
C GLU A 142 -8.83 8.59 -1.04
N THR A 143 -8.59 7.37 -0.51
CA THR A 143 -7.93 7.19 0.78
C THR A 143 -6.47 7.63 0.74
N ILE A 144 -5.72 7.24 -0.28
CA ILE A 144 -4.31 7.63 -0.43
C ILE A 144 -4.17 9.14 -0.54
N ARG A 145 -5.00 9.80 -1.36
CA ARG A 145 -4.99 11.27 -1.51
C ARG A 145 -5.17 11.96 -0.15
N GLU A 146 -6.13 11.49 0.63
CA GLU A 146 -6.44 12.08 1.94
C GLU A 146 -5.35 11.79 2.98
N LEU A 147 -4.76 10.59 2.97
CA LEU A 147 -3.64 10.26 3.86
C LEU A 147 -2.35 11.01 3.50
N ALA A 148 -2.14 11.32 2.23
CA ALA A 148 -0.97 12.06 1.72
C ALA A 148 -1.09 13.60 1.86
N GLN A 149 -2.29 14.12 2.10
CA GLN A 149 -2.54 15.57 2.15
C GLN A 149 -1.79 16.24 3.31
N GLY A 150 -0.98 17.26 3.05
CA GLY A 150 -0.22 17.97 4.09
C GLY A 150 1.03 17.23 4.57
N SER A 151 1.50 16.21 3.85
CA SER A 151 2.82 15.61 4.11
C SER A 151 3.94 16.57 3.74
N SER A 152 4.93 16.69 4.63
CA SER A 152 6.18 17.40 4.36
C SER A 152 7.17 16.52 3.60
N GLU A 153 7.09 15.20 3.76
CA GLU A 153 7.98 14.21 3.12
C GLU A 153 7.20 13.05 2.48
N TYR A 154 7.75 12.54 1.38
CA TYR A 154 7.20 11.41 0.62
C TYR A 154 8.28 10.33 0.45
N VAL A 155 7.94 9.09 0.76
CA VAL A 155 8.80 7.92 0.58
C VAL A 155 8.08 6.87 -0.24
N VAL A 156 8.67 6.46 -1.35
CA VAL A 156 8.20 5.33 -2.16
C VAL A 156 8.93 4.08 -1.73
N ALA A 157 8.18 3.15 -1.15
CA ALA A 157 8.59 1.85 -0.65
C ALA A 157 7.84 0.70 -1.34
N THR A 158 7.55 0.85 -2.63
CA THR A 158 7.11 -0.23 -3.51
C THR A 158 8.25 -1.21 -3.79
N ASP A 159 7.95 -2.39 -4.32
CA ASP A 159 8.96 -3.41 -4.67
C ASP A 159 10.06 -2.78 -5.55
N PHE A 160 11.33 -3.13 -5.34
CA PHE A 160 12.47 -2.48 -6.02
C PHE A 160 12.71 -3.03 -7.43
N ASP A 161 11.72 -2.83 -8.30
CA ASP A 161 11.75 -3.19 -9.71
C ASP A 161 11.13 -2.06 -10.58
N VAL A 162 11.07 -2.29 -11.89
CA VAL A 162 10.51 -1.33 -12.85
C VAL A 162 9.02 -1.04 -12.57
N GLU A 163 8.23 -2.06 -12.23
CA GLU A 163 6.79 -1.91 -12.01
C GLU A 163 6.49 -1.13 -10.73
N GLY A 164 7.17 -1.48 -9.63
CA GLY A 164 7.07 -0.77 -8.37
C GLY A 164 7.45 0.71 -8.50
N SER A 165 8.43 1.02 -9.36
CA SER A 165 8.85 2.40 -9.65
C SER A 165 7.75 3.18 -10.38
N VAL A 166 7.12 2.58 -11.40
CA VAL A 166 5.96 3.18 -12.10
C VAL A 166 4.77 3.37 -11.17
N ILE A 167 4.46 2.39 -10.32
CA ILE A 167 3.36 2.49 -9.34
C ILE A 167 3.61 3.68 -8.40
N GLY A 168 4.82 3.77 -7.83
CA GLY A 168 5.18 4.86 -6.93
C GLY A 168 5.08 6.23 -7.60
N TRP A 169 5.64 6.36 -8.80
CA TRP A 169 5.62 7.60 -9.57
C TRP A 169 4.20 8.02 -9.96
N THR A 170 3.38 7.12 -10.52
CA THR A 170 2.01 7.45 -10.96
C THR A 170 1.16 7.92 -9.79
N VAL A 171 1.22 7.23 -8.65
CA VAL A 171 0.45 7.59 -7.45
C VAL A 171 0.85 8.98 -6.95
N LEU A 172 2.14 9.26 -6.81
CA LEU A 172 2.58 10.58 -6.35
C LEU A 172 2.23 11.68 -7.35
N LYS A 173 2.52 11.47 -8.63
CA LYS A 173 2.25 12.46 -9.68
C LYS A 173 0.80 12.88 -9.74
N PHE A 174 -0.13 11.92 -9.75
CA PHE A 174 -1.55 12.19 -9.97
C PHE A 174 -2.36 12.43 -8.70
N LEU A 175 -1.88 12.01 -7.52
CA LEU A 175 -2.58 12.24 -6.26
C LEU A 175 -1.97 13.35 -5.40
N CYS A 176 -0.66 13.54 -5.47
CA CYS A 176 0.09 14.45 -4.59
C CYS A 176 0.70 15.64 -5.35
N GLY A 177 0.86 15.54 -6.68
CA GLY A 177 1.36 16.59 -7.55
C GLY A 177 2.87 16.56 -7.80
N GLU A 178 3.32 17.39 -8.75
CA GLU A 178 4.73 17.41 -9.21
C GLU A 178 5.73 17.76 -8.09
N GLU A 179 5.36 18.63 -7.16
CA GLU A 179 6.22 18.98 -6.02
C GLU A 179 6.39 17.82 -5.03
N ALA A 180 5.42 16.89 -4.96
CA ALA A 180 5.59 15.66 -4.19
C ALA A 180 6.59 14.73 -4.89
N VAL A 181 6.50 14.59 -6.22
CA VAL A 181 7.43 13.77 -7.02
C VAL A 181 8.87 14.27 -6.89
N LYS A 182 9.09 15.59 -6.96
CA LYS A 182 10.43 16.19 -6.82
C LYS A 182 11.05 15.98 -5.44
N ARG A 183 10.23 15.98 -4.38
CA ARG A 183 10.68 15.81 -2.99
C ARG A 183 10.65 14.36 -2.51
N ALA A 184 10.14 13.44 -3.33
CA ALA A 184 9.99 12.05 -2.94
C ALA A 184 11.32 11.32 -2.94
N LYS A 185 11.55 10.57 -1.87
CA LYS A 185 12.68 9.67 -1.70
C LYS A 185 12.28 8.24 -2.08
N ARG A 186 13.24 7.42 -2.49
CA ARG A 186 13.01 6.01 -2.85
C ARG A 186 13.68 5.09 -1.86
N MET A 187 12.89 4.21 -1.25
CA MET A 187 13.36 3.15 -0.36
C MET A 187 13.72 1.92 -1.19
N LYS A 188 14.94 1.40 -1.01
CA LYS A 188 15.47 0.26 -1.78
C LYS A 188 15.66 -0.95 -0.87
N PHE A 189 14.91 -2.01 -1.12
CA PHE A 189 15.03 -3.30 -0.42
C PHE A 189 14.69 -4.44 -1.38
N SER A 190 15.28 -5.61 -1.12
CA SER A 190 15.04 -6.88 -1.80
C SER A 190 14.26 -7.86 -0.93
N THR A 191 14.34 -7.74 0.40
CA THR A 191 13.51 -8.54 1.31
C THR A 191 12.74 -7.69 2.32
N LEU A 192 11.68 -8.27 2.89
CA LEU A 192 10.86 -7.63 3.91
C LEU A 192 11.32 -7.99 5.34
N THR A 193 12.61 -8.25 5.54
CA THR A 193 13.18 -8.50 6.87
C THR A 193 13.35 -7.18 7.63
N ALA A 194 13.14 -7.20 8.96
CA ALA A 194 13.16 -5.97 9.75
C ALA A 194 14.52 -5.25 9.74
N GLY A 195 15.64 -5.99 9.64
CA GLY A 195 16.98 -5.41 9.53
C GLY A 195 17.17 -4.63 8.24
N GLU A 196 16.85 -5.26 7.11
CA GLU A 196 16.97 -4.65 5.78
C GLU A 196 16.03 -3.46 5.60
N LEU A 197 14.78 -3.54 6.08
CA LEU A 197 13.84 -2.42 6.01
C LEU A 197 14.32 -1.20 6.79
N ARG A 198 14.95 -1.39 7.96
CA ARG A 198 15.56 -0.28 8.72
C ARG A 198 16.75 0.32 7.98
N GLU A 199 17.60 -0.53 7.41
CA GLU A 199 18.76 -0.08 6.64
C GLU A 199 18.34 0.69 5.37
N ALA A 200 17.36 0.16 4.64
CA ALA A 200 16.79 0.77 3.45
C ALA A 200 16.16 2.15 3.74
N TYR A 201 15.52 2.31 4.91
CA TYR A 201 14.98 3.61 5.33
C TYR A 201 16.07 4.58 5.81
N ARG A 202 17.16 4.10 6.41
CA ARG A 202 18.31 4.98 6.74
C ARG A 202 19.05 5.43 5.48
N ASN A 203 19.09 4.59 4.45
CA ASN A 203 19.80 4.81 3.20
C ASN A 203 18.84 5.09 2.02
N LEU A 204 17.86 5.97 2.23
CA LEU A 204 16.94 6.37 1.16
C LEU A 204 17.70 7.00 0.00
N LEU A 205 17.31 6.65 -1.23
CA LEU A 205 17.73 7.41 -2.40
C LEU A 205 17.09 8.81 -2.33
N PRO A 206 17.84 9.87 -2.67
CA PRO A 206 17.40 11.25 -2.49
C PRO A 206 16.28 11.67 -3.45
N ARG A 207 16.05 10.87 -4.50
CA ARG A 207 14.99 11.05 -5.50
C ARG A 207 14.41 9.68 -5.90
N LEU A 208 13.30 9.70 -6.62
CA LEU A 208 12.82 8.52 -7.33
C LEU A 208 13.85 8.04 -8.36
N ASP A 209 13.85 6.74 -8.62
CA ASP A 209 14.67 6.07 -9.63
C ASP A 209 14.08 6.28 -11.03
N PHE A 210 14.20 7.52 -11.54
CA PHE A 210 13.58 7.95 -12.79
C PHE A 210 13.99 7.10 -14.00
N GLU A 211 15.19 6.51 -13.99
CA GLU A 211 15.64 5.61 -15.04
C GLU A 211 14.74 4.36 -15.14
N GLN A 212 14.31 3.81 -14.00
CA GLN A 212 13.37 2.69 -13.95
C GLN A 212 11.94 3.15 -14.27
N VAL A 213 11.56 4.34 -13.81
CA VAL A 213 10.25 4.94 -14.11
C VAL A 213 10.09 5.14 -15.61
N ASP A 214 11.08 5.73 -16.28
CA ASP A 214 11.03 6.02 -17.72
C ASP A 214 11.00 4.73 -18.54
N ALA A 215 11.83 3.74 -18.17
CA ALA A 215 11.81 2.42 -18.80
C ALA A 215 10.44 1.73 -18.65
N GLY A 216 9.83 1.81 -17.47
CA GLY A 216 8.51 1.26 -17.21
C GLY A 216 7.40 1.99 -17.96
N ILE A 217 7.41 3.33 -17.97
CA ILE A 217 6.46 4.12 -18.76
C ILE A 217 6.56 3.75 -20.25
N ALA A 218 7.77 3.69 -20.80
CA ALA A 218 7.98 3.30 -22.18
C ALA A 218 7.41 1.91 -22.49
N ARG A 219 7.62 0.94 -21.59
CA ARG A 219 7.07 -0.42 -21.72
C ARG A 219 5.54 -0.42 -21.69
N HIS A 220 4.93 0.27 -20.72
CA HIS A 220 3.46 0.39 -20.61
C HIS A 220 2.86 1.00 -21.88
N VAL A 221 3.48 2.06 -22.41
CA VAL A 221 3.03 2.73 -23.65
C VAL A 221 3.17 1.81 -24.86
N LEU A 222 4.31 1.13 -25.00
CA LEU A 222 4.56 0.21 -26.11
C LEU A 222 3.60 -0.99 -26.09
N ASP A 223 3.42 -1.60 -24.91
CA ASP A 223 2.50 -2.73 -24.73
C ASP A 223 1.07 -2.32 -25.07
N TRP A 224 0.66 -1.10 -24.67
CA TRP A 224 -0.65 -0.56 -25.02
C TRP A 224 -0.80 -0.33 -26.53
N TYR A 225 0.20 0.28 -27.19
CA TYR A 225 0.18 0.51 -28.64
C TYR A 225 0.09 -0.80 -29.41
N TRP A 226 0.93 -1.77 -29.07
CA TRP A 226 0.92 -3.07 -29.73
C TRP A 226 -0.40 -3.79 -29.52
N GLY A 227 -0.81 -3.90 -28.25
CA GLY A 227 -2.02 -4.61 -27.88
C GLY A 227 -3.25 -4.05 -28.57
N LEU A 228 -3.48 -2.72 -28.47
CA LEU A 228 -4.65 -2.09 -29.07
C LEU A 228 -4.61 -2.16 -30.61
N ASN A 229 -3.50 -1.73 -31.23
CA ASN A 229 -3.47 -1.56 -32.68
C ASN A 229 -3.51 -2.89 -33.41
N VAL A 230 -2.79 -3.91 -32.92
CA VAL A 230 -2.81 -5.24 -33.52
C VAL A 230 -4.17 -5.92 -33.29
N SER A 231 -4.73 -5.84 -32.08
CA SER A 231 -6.07 -6.39 -31.79
C SER A 231 -7.15 -5.77 -32.69
N LYS A 232 -7.09 -4.45 -32.89
CA LYS A 232 -8.04 -3.74 -33.75
C LYS A 232 -7.85 -4.12 -35.22
N ALA A 233 -6.61 -4.21 -35.72
CA ALA A 233 -6.33 -4.64 -37.08
C ALA A 233 -6.85 -6.06 -37.36
N LEU A 234 -6.62 -7.00 -36.44
CA LEU A 234 -7.12 -8.38 -36.53
C LEU A 234 -8.64 -8.45 -36.45
N SER A 235 -9.26 -7.72 -35.52
CA SER A 235 -10.72 -7.71 -35.40
C SER A 235 -11.37 -7.10 -36.64
N CYS A 236 -10.81 -6.01 -37.19
CA CYS A 236 -11.29 -5.38 -38.42
C CYS A 236 -11.12 -6.29 -39.65
N SER A 237 -10.07 -7.11 -39.74
CA SER A 237 -9.91 -8.03 -40.86
C SER A 237 -10.96 -9.15 -40.84
N VAL A 238 -11.26 -9.68 -39.65
CA VAL A 238 -12.24 -10.76 -39.48
C VAL A 238 -13.67 -10.27 -39.64
N GLN A 239 -13.99 -9.05 -39.17
CA GLN A 239 -15.32 -8.45 -39.32
C GLN A 239 -15.68 -8.09 -40.77
N ARG A 240 -14.73 -8.07 -41.70
CA ARG A 240 -15.01 -7.92 -43.14
C ARG A 240 -15.63 -9.19 -43.75
N VAL A 241 -15.58 -10.32 -43.04
CA VAL A 241 -16.21 -11.57 -43.48
C VAL A 241 -17.68 -11.57 -43.03
N PRO A 242 -18.65 -11.69 -43.96
CA PRO A 242 -20.08 -11.71 -43.62
C PRO A 242 -20.40 -12.83 -42.61
N GLY A 243 -21.13 -12.49 -41.55
CA GLY A 243 -21.49 -13.41 -40.47
C GLY A 243 -20.47 -13.55 -39.34
N SER A 244 -19.31 -12.89 -39.44
CA SER A 244 -18.30 -12.90 -38.38
C SER A 244 -18.38 -11.66 -37.47
N ALA A 245 -18.46 -11.88 -36.16
CA ALA A 245 -18.43 -10.85 -35.13
C ALA A 245 -17.28 -11.05 -34.13
N ALA A 246 -16.29 -11.89 -34.46
CA ALA A 246 -15.21 -12.24 -33.55
C ALA A 246 -14.35 -11.01 -33.21
N MET A 247 -14.10 -10.82 -31.91
CA MET A 247 -13.10 -9.87 -31.42
C MET A 247 -11.83 -10.65 -31.11
N LEU A 248 -10.73 -10.25 -31.74
CA LEU A 248 -9.42 -10.86 -31.54
C LEU A 248 -8.55 -9.97 -30.67
N SER A 249 -7.81 -10.58 -29.75
CA SER A 249 -6.82 -9.92 -28.91
C SER A 249 -5.40 -10.33 -29.30
N ALA A 250 -4.49 -9.38 -29.28
CA ALA A 250 -3.06 -9.57 -29.43
C ALA A 250 -2.32 -8.82 -28.31
N GLY A 251 -1.14 -9.31 -27.96
CA GLY A 251 -0.27 -8.70 -26.95
C GLY A 251 1.17 -8.89 -27.37
N SER A 252 2.02 -7.89 -27.10
CA SER A 252 3.44 -7.87 -27.48
C SER A 252 4.18 -9.13 -27.01
N LEU A 253 3.84 -9.61 -25.81
CA LEU A 253 4.38 -10.84 -25.21
C LEU A 253 3.56 -12.09 -25.53
N GLN A 254 2.25 -11.95 -25.81
CA GLN A 254 1.35 -13.08 -26.07
C GLN A 254 1.45 -13.60 -27.50
N THR A 255 1.64 -12.71 -28.48
CA THR A 255 1.60 -13.07 -29.90
C THR A 255 2.84 -13.85 -30.39
N PRO A 256 4.06 -13.64 -29.85
CA PRO A 256 5.23 -14.43 -30.22
C PRO A 256 5.40 -15.77 -29.47
N THR A 257 4.66 -15.98 -28.37
CA THR A 257 4.78 -17.17 -27.50
C THR A 257 3.88 -18.30 -28.00
#